data_AF-K9TTG6-F1
#
_entry.id   AF-K9TTG6-F1
#
_cell.length_a   1.000
_cell.length_b   1.000
_cell.length_c   1.000
_cell.angle_alpha   90.00
_cell.angle_beta   90.00
_cell.angle_gamma   90.00
#
_symmetry.space_group_name_H-M   'P 1'
#
loop_
_entity.id
_entity.type
_entity.pdbx_description
1 polymer ?
#
loop_
_entity_poly.entity_id
_entity_poly.type
_entity_poly.pdbx_seq_one_letter_code
_entity_poly.pdbx_strand_id
1 'polypeptide(L)' 'MLYRTNQDLPAEIRDRLPEAAQDLYRAAYNSTIQWYGETAQAHKAALTAVKIYSARNLVTSV' A
#
# COMPACT_ATOMS: atom_id res chain seq x y z
N MET A 1 8.75 6.32 -9.49
CA MET A 1 8.80 7.48 -8.56
C MET A 1 8.28 7.04 -7.20
N LEU A 2 8.83 7.59 -6.10
CA LEU A 2 8.37 7.34 -4.73
C LEU A 2 7.19 8.26 -4.38
N TYR A 3 6.26 7.77 -3.57
CA TYR A 3 5.14 8.55 -3.06
C TYR A 3 5.53 9.25 -1.76
N ARG A 4 5.35 10.57 -1.65
CA ARG A 4 5.72 11.31 -0.43
C ARG A 4 4.58 11.30 0.59
N THR A 5 3.37 11.52 0.10
CA THR A 5 2.12 11.60 0.86
C THR A 5 1.07 10.65 0.27
N ASN A 6 0.00 10.40 1.03
CA ASN A 6 -1.12 9.61 0.51
C ASN A 6 -1.86 10.30 -0.63
N GLN A 7 -1.73 11.63 -0.77
CA GLN A 7 -2.28 12.38 -1.89
C GLN A 7 -1.54 12.12 -3.21
N ASP A 8 -0.30 11.62 -3.14
CA ASP A 8 0.48 11.24 -4.33
C ASP A 8 0.11 9.84 -4.85
N LEU A 9 -0.68 9.07 -4.09
CA LEU A 9 -1.11 7.73 -4.48
C LEU A 9 -2.07 7.79 -5.70
N PRO A 10 -2.12 6.72 -6.51
CA PRO A 10 -3.10 6.63 -7.59
C PRO A 10 -4.52 6.83 -7.07
N ALA A 11 -5.36 7.53 -7.84
CA ALA A 11 -6.75 7.83 -7.46
C ALA A 11 -7.50 6.56 -7.00
N GLU A 12 -7.38 5.47 -7.76
CA GLU A 12 -8.00 4.20 -7.42
C GLU A 12 -7.60 3.67 -6.02
N ILE A 13 -6.35 3.91 -5.59
CA ILE A 13 -5.88 3.48 -4.27
C ILE A 13 -6.47 4.37 -3.17
N ARG A 14 -6.52 5.69 -3.41
CA ARG A 14 -7.08 6.66 -2.45
C ARG A 14 -8.57 6.46 -2.25
N ASP A 15 -9.30 6.16 -3.31
CA ASP A 15 -10.77 6.02 -3.27
C ASP A 15 -11.21 4.68 -2.65
N ARG A 16 -10.37 3.65 -2.72
CA ARG A 16 -10.70 2.29 -2.26
C ARG A 16 -10.19 1.93 -0.87
N LEU A 17 -9.16 2.63 -0.38
CA LEU A 17 -8.50 2.27 0.87
C LEU A 17 -8.75 3.32 1.96
N PRO A 18 -9.00 2.89 3.22
CA PRO A 18 -8.96 3.81 4.35
C PRO A 18 -7.54 4.35 4.56
N GLU A 19 -7.40 5.49 5.25
CA GLU A 19 -6.13 6.22 5.43
C GLU A 19 -4.99 5.33 5.96
N ALA A 20 -5.24 4.50 6.99
CA ALA A 20 -4.24 3.59 7.53
C ALA A 20 -3.74 2.55 6.50
N ALA A 21 -4.60 2.09 5.59
CA ALA A 21 -4.22 1.19 4.52
C ALA A 21 -3.48 1.93 3.38
N GLN A 22 -3.78 3.20 3.15
CA GLN A 22 -3.01 4.05 2.23
C GLN A 22 -1.58 4.28 2.74
N ASP A 23 -1.39 4.51 4.04
CA ASP A 23 -0.07 4.63 4.65
C ASP A 23 0.75 3.35 4.50
N LEU A 24 0.13 2.19 4.77
CA LEU A 24 0.77 0.90 4.58
C LEU A 24 1.14 0.66 3.12
N TYR A 25 0.22 0.98 2.20
CA TYR A 25 0.46 0.87 0.77
C TYR A 25 1.67 1.71 0.36
N ARG A 26 1.70 2.98 0.76
CA ARG A 26 2.79 3.92 0.46
C ARG A 26 4.13 3.42 0.99
N ALA A 27 4.17 2.96 2.24
CA ALA A 27 5.38 2.44 2.87
C ALA A 27 5.91 1.19 2.13
N ALA A 28 5.04 0.23 1.84
CA ALA A 28 5.41 -1.01 1.14
C ALA A 28 5.86 -0.74 -0.31
N TYR A 29 5.16 0.13 -1.03
CA TYR A 29 5.53 0.55 -2.38
C TYR A 29 6.92 1.20 -2.38
N ASN A 30 7.13 2.20 -1.53
CA ASN A 30 8.39 2.95 -1.46
C ASN A 30 9.57 2.05 -1.09
N SER A 31 9.38 1.13 -0.14
CA SER A 31 10.40 0.14 0.21
C SER A 31 10.74 -0.72 -1.01
N THR A 32 9.75 -1.28 -1.69
CA THR A 32 9.98 -2.15 -2.86
C THR A 32 10.69 -1.41 -4.00
N ILE A 33 10.35 -0.14 -4.24
CA ILE A 33 11.07 0.70 -5.22
C ILE A 33 12.54 0.88 -4.83
N GLN A 34 12.85 1.13 -3.55
CA GLN A 34 14.24 1.33 -3.11
C GLN A 34 15.11 0.09 -3.34
N TRP A 35 14.55 -1.10 -3.16
CA TRP A 35 15.29 -2.36 -3.29
C TRP A 35 15.36 -2.88 -4.73
N TYR A 36 14.27 -2.78 -5.49
CA TYR A 36 14.12 -3.46 -6.77
C TYR A 36 14.00 -2.52 -7.97
N GLY A 37 13.69 -1.23 -7.76
CA GLY A 37 13.52 -0.25 -8.85
C GLY A 37 12.27 -0.44 -9.72
N GLU A 38 11.55 -1.56 -9.57
CA GLU A 38 10.45 -1.95 -10.45
C GLU A 38 9.07 -1.54 -9.90
N THR A 39 8.37 -0.69 -10.66
CA THR A 39 7.07 -0.11 -10.27
C THR A 39 5.95 -1.14 -10.21
N ALA A 40 5.87 -2.03 -11.19
CA ALA A 40 4.86 -3.09 -11.23
C ALA A 40 4.99 -4.03 -10.02
N GLN A 41 6.23 -4.39 -9.65
CA GLN A 41 6.51 -5.20 -8.48
C GLN A 41 6.15 -4.46 -7.18
N ALA A 42 6.46 -3.16 -7.10
CA ALA A 42 6.12 -2.33 -5.95
C ALA A 42 4.61 -2.21 -5.71
N HIS A 43 3.81 -2.02 -6.77
CA HIS A 43 2.35 -2.02 -6.66
C HIS A 43 1.81 -3.36 -6.17
N LYS A 44 2.32 -4.48 -6.71
CA LYS A 44 1.92 -5.83 -6.28
C LYS A 44 2.26 -6.10 -4.81
N ALA A 45 3.45 -5.71 -4.38
CA ALA A 45 3.89 -5.85 -2.99
C ALA A 45 3.00 -5.00 -2.05
N ALA A 46 2.74 -3.75 -2.40
CA ALA A 46 1.90 -2.85 -1.62
C ALA A 46 0.45 -3.35 -1.48
N LEU A 47 -0.17 -3.81 -2.58
CA LEU A 47 -1.50 -4.43 -2.54
C LEU A 47 -1.53 -5.69 -1.68
N THR A 48 -0.47 -6.50 -1.71
CA THR A 48 -0.36 -7.71 -0.89
C THR A 48 -0.28 -7.36 0.59
N ALA A 49 0.52 -6.35 0.96
CA ALA A 49 0.61 -5.87 2.34
C ALA A 49 -0.75 -5.38 2.86
N VAL A 50 -1.47 -4.58 2.05
CA VAL A 50 -2.81 -4.11 2.40
C VAL A 50 -3.79 -5.27 2.59
N LYS A 51 -3.78 -6.28 1.71
CA LYS A 51 -4.65 -7.46 1.85
C LYS A 51 -4.41 -8.21 3.16
N ILE A 52 -3.14 -8.42 3.53
CA ILE A 52 -2.76 -9.10 4.78
C ILE A 52 -3.22 -8.27 6.00
N TYR A 53 -2.99 -6.95 5.96
CA TYR A 53 -3.44 -6.05 7.02
C TYR A 53 -4.97 -6.08 7.18
N SER A 54 -5.72 -5.98 6.08
CA SER A 54 -7.19 -6.04 6.13
C SER A 54 -7.67 -7.38 6.70
N ALA A 55 -7.11 -8.51 6.24
CA ALA A 55 -7.46 -9.83 6.75
C ALA A 55 -7.19 -9.95 8.26
N ARG A 56 -6.05 -9.42 8.73
CA ARG A 56 -5.70 -9.44 10.16
C ARG A 56 -6.65 -8.61 11.01
N ASN A 57 -7.07 -7.43 10.54
CA ASN A 57 -8.01 -6.58 11.29
C ASN A 57 -9.44 -7.12 11.28
N LEU A 58 -9.84 -7.82 10.22
CA LEU A 58 -11.12 -8.53 10.18
C LEU A 58 -11.16 -9.68 11.22
N VAL A 59 -10.07 -10.43 11.37
CA VAL A 59 -9.98 -11.56 12.33
C VAL A 59 -9.90 -11.08 13.78
N THR A 60 -9.41 -9.87 14.05
CA THR A 60 -9.28 -9.32 15.43
C THR A 60 -10.59 -8.69 15.94
N SER A 61 -11.62 -8.60 15.10
CA SER A 61 -12.92 -8.00 15.44
C SER A 61 -14.03 -9.02 15.77
N VAL A 62 -13.67 -10.30 15.97
CA VAL A 62 -14.54 -11.41 16.40
C VAL A 62 -14.14 -11.87 17.80
#